data_AF-A0A950AH39-F1
#
_entry.id   AF-A0A950AH39-F1
#
_cell.length_a   1.000
_cell.length_b   1.000
_cell.length_c   1.000
_cell.angle_alpha   90.00
_cell.angle_beta   90.00
_cell.angle_gamma   90.00
#
_symmetry.space_group_name_H-M   'P 1'
#
loop_
_entity.id
_entity.type
_entity.pdbx_description
1 polymer ?
#
loop_
_entity_poly.entity_id
_entity_poly.type
_entity_poly.pdbx_seq_one_letter_code
_entity_poly.pdbx_strand_id
1 'polypeptide(L)'
;MLTDLIYELNAAGATVAASVKDLDLKREAQKGTLADLEAAKADRQAALEKHDVKAVALASATEAVAEHIISEAKSEVVKAEAALKNVVTSAVEVSNRLQGELVVAARAKAEALLSDLFADKHQNMVKHHAGMTKIVTDSASLPSLFLNDRQADLIEGVARNFAITSASLIEFAAKVS
;
A
#
# COMPACT_ATOMS: atom_id res chain seq x y z
N MET A 1 -14.29 2.74 -9.32
CA MET A 1 -13.89 2.52 -7.90
C MET A 1 -12.37 2.54 -7.72
N LEU A 2 -11.59 1.57 -8.22
CA LEU A 2 -10.12 1.56 -8.07
C LEU A 2 -9.42 2.79 -8.68
N THR A 3 -9.80 3.18 -9.90
CA THR A 3 -9.28 4.38 -10.57
C THR A 3 -9.61 5.66 -9.80
N ASP A 4 -10.82 5.73 -9.21
CA ASP A 4 -11.27 6.89 -8.44
C ASP A 4 -10.44 7.05 -7.15
N LEU A 5 -10.15 5.95 -6.45
CA LEU A 5 -9.28 5.95 -5.27
C LEU A 5 -7.83 6.36 -5.59
N ILE A 6 -7.32 6.02 -6.77
CA ILE A 6 -5.99 6.47 -7.22
C ILE A 6 -5.99 7.98 -7.47
N TYR A 7 -7.04 8.53 -8.09
CA TYR A 7 -7.18 9.98 -8.26
C TYR A 7 -7.33 10.71 -6.92
N GLU A 8 -8.14 10.19 -5.99
CA GLU A 8 -8.27 10.72 -4.63
C GLU A 8 -6.92 10.74 -3.91
N LEU A 9 -6.13 9.67 -4.00
CA LEU A 9 -4.82 9.58 -3.35
C LEU A 9 -3.82 10.60 -3.94
N ASN A 10 -3.82 10.77 -5.26
CA ASN A 10 -2.97 11.76 -5.93
C ASN A 10 -3.37 13.20 -5.55
N ALA A 11 -4.67 13.50 -5.46
CA ALA A 11 -5.16 14.80 -5.02
C ALA A 11 -4.80 15.07 -3.55
N ALA A 12 -4.93 14.07 -2.68
CA ALA A 12 -4.51 14.15 -1.29
C ALA A 12 -3.00 14.39 -1.18
N GLY A 13 -2.18 13.67 -1.96
CA GLY A 13 -0.73 13.85 -2.03
C GLY A 13 -0.31 15.28 -2.45
N ALA A 14 -0.96 15.83 -3.48
CA ALA A 14 -0.73 17.21 -3.91
C ALA A 14 -1.09 18.22 -2.79
N THR A 15 -2.18 17.98 -2.07
CA THR A 15 -2.63 18.83 -0.96
C THR A 15 -1.67 18.78 0.24
N VAL A 16 -1.14 17.59 0.58
CA VAL A 16 -0.10 17.44 1.60
C VAL A 16 1.15 18.23 1.20
N ALA A 17 1.64 18.07 -0.03
CA ALA A 17 2.84 18.75 -0.51
C ALA A 17 2.69 20.28 -0.46
N ALA A 18 1.54 20.80 -0.88
CA ALA A 18 1.24 22.23 -0.77
C ALA A 18 1.18 22.71 0.69
N SER A 19 0.57 21.93 1.58
CA SER A 19 0.45 22.27 3.01
C SER A 19 1.80 22.27 3.73
N VAL A 20 2.70 21.34 3.39
CA VAL A 20 4.07 21.31 3.92
C VAL A 20 4.84 22.56 3.47
N LYS A 21 4.74 22.92 2.19
CA LYS A 21 5.39 24.13 1.67
C LYS A 21 4.89 25.40 2.36
N ASP A 22 3.58 25.52 2.60
CA ASP A 22 3.00 26.66 3.32
C ASP A 22 3.50 26.73 4.77
N LEU A 23 3.58 25.58 5.45
CA LEU A 23 4.12 25.48 6.81
C LEU A 23 5.59 25.92 6.86
N ASP A 24 6.41 25.48 5.91
CA ASP A 24 7.83 25.83 5.85
C ASP A 24 8.03 27.34 5.62
N LEU A 25 7.23 27.95 4.72
CA LEU A 25 7.26 29.40 4.51
C LEU A 25 6.91 30.18 5.78
N LYS A 26 5.89 29.74 6.52
CA LYS A 26 5.49 30.36 7.79
C LYS A 26 6.56 30.22 8.88
N ARG A 27 7.24 29.07 8.94
CA ARG A 27 8.36 28.84 9.87
C ARG A 27 9.57 29.70 9.55
N GLU A 28 9.91 29.85 8.27
CA GLU A 28 11.01 30.74 7.86
C GLU A 28 10.68 32.22 8.16
N ALA A 29 9.44 32.65 7.92
CA ALA A 29 9.00 34.00 8.31
C ALA A 29 9.06 34.22 9.83
N GLN A 30 8.66 33.23 10.63
CA GLN A 30 8.79 33.26 12.09
C GLN A 30 10.27 33.35 12.52
N LYS A 31 11.18 32.65 11.84
CA LYS A 31 12.60 32.67 12.16
C LYS A 31 13.24 34.03 11.84
N GLY A 32 12.87 34.64 10.71
CA GLY A 32 13.32 35.99 10.37
C GLY A 32 12.90 37.04 11.39
N THR A 33 11.62 37.02 11.79
CA THR A 33 11.09 37.94 12.82
C THR A 33 11.73 37.73 14.20
N LEU A 34 12.17 36.51 14.51
CA LEU A 34 12.93 36.20 15.73
C LEU A 34 14.33 36.81 15.71
N ALA A 35 15.00 36.81 14.55
CA ALA A 35 16.28 37.50 14.37
C ALA A 35 16.11 39.02 14.51
N ASP A 36 15.03 39.59 13.97
CA ASP A 36 14.71 41.01 14.11
C ASP A 36 14.46 41.39 15.58
N LEU A 37 13.81 40.51 16.36
CA LEU A 37 13.62 40.71 17.80
C LEU A 37 14.95 40.74 18.55
N GLU A 38 15.86 39.80 18.27
CA GLU A 38 17.18 39.75 18.91
C GLU A 38 18.02 40.99 18.57
N ALA A 39 17.97 41.44 17.31
CA ALA A 39 18.62 42.68 16.89
C ALA A 39 18.05 43.90 17.62
N ALA A 40 16.71 44.02 17.71
CA ALA A 40 16.06 45.11 18.44
C ALA A 40 16.44 45.13 19.94
N LYS A 41 16.56 43.95 20.57
CA LYS A 41 17.01 43.82 21.97
C LYS A 41 18.46 44.27 22.15
N ALA A 42 19.35 43.92 21.22
CA ALA A 42 20.74 44.36 21.22
C ALA A 42 20.86 45.88 21.03
N ASP A 43 20.09 46.45 20.09
CA ASP A 43 20.06 47.89 19.83
C ASP A 43 19.55 48.68 21.04
N ARG A 44 18.53 48.16 21.73
CA ARG A 44 18.02 48.76 22.97
C ARG A 44 19.09 48.78 24.06
N GLN A 45 19.82 47.68 24.24
CA GLN A 45 20.89 47.58 25.23
C GLN A 45 22.02 48.56 24.92
N ALA A 46 22.45 48.65 23.66
CA ALA A 46 23.47 49.60 23.22
C ALA A 46 23.02 51.06 23.39
N ALA A 47 21.75 51.36 23.19
CA ALA A 47 21.17 52.69 23.41
C ALA A 47 21.09 53.05 24.90
N LEU A 48 20.77 52.07 25.76
CA LEU A 48 20.75 52.24 27.22
C LEU A 48 22.15 52.56 27.76
N GLU A 49 23.18 51.86 27.28
CA GLU A 49 24.57 52.08 27.67
C GLU A 49 25.10 53.47 27.26
N LYS A 50 24.57 54.03 26.16
CA LYS A 50 24.89 55.38 25.69
C LYS A 50 24.01 56.48 26.32
N HIS A 51 23.07 56.11 27.19
CA HIS A 51 22.06 57.01 27.76
C HIS A 51 21.25 57.79 26.70
N ASP A 52 21.09 57.24 25.49
CA ASP A 52 20.31 57.87 24.42
C ASP A 52 18.83 57.50 24.57
N VAL A 53 18.10 58.31 25.33
CA VAL A 53 16.67 58.10 25.64
C VAL A 53 15.82 57.97 24.36
N LYS A 54 16.16 58.67 23.27
CA LYS A 54 15.40 58.58 22.01
C LYS A 54 15.64 57.24 21.32
N ALA A 55 16.89 56.79 21.26
CA ALA A 55 17.22 55.49 20.69
C ALA A 55 16.65 54.33 21.53
N VAL A 56 16.61 54.47 22.86
CA VAL A 56 15.97 53.48 23.75
C VAL A 56 14.46 53.39 23.51
N ALA A 57 13.77 54.52 23.39
CA ALA A 57 12.33 54.54 23.11
C ALA A 57 12.01 53.92 21.75
N LEU A 58 12.83 54.20 20.73
CA LEU A 58 12.69 53.61 19.41
C LEU A 58 12.89 52.09 19.45
N ALA A 59 13.99 51.62 20.02
CA ALA A 59 14.32 50.19 20.10
C ALA A 59 13.30 49.40 20.94
N SER A 60 12.75 50.00 22.00
CA SER A 60 11.68 49.39 22.80
C SER A 60 10.37 49.25 22.02
N ALA A 61 10.06 50.22 21.15
CA ALA A 61 8.90 50.14 20.27
C ALA A 61 9.09 49.04 19.20
N THR A 62 10.29 48.91 18.62
CA THR A 62 10.60 47.84 17.66
C THR A 62 10.56 46.45 18.32
N GLU A 63 11.07 46.32 19.54
CA GLU A 63 10.98 45.09 20.34
C GLU A 63 9.52 44.69 20.57
N ALA A 64 8.68 45.61 21.04
CA ALA A 64 7.26 45.33 21.31
C ALA A 64 6.48 44.92 20.03
N VAL A 65 6.78 45.55 18.89
CA VAL A 65 6.20 45.19 17.59
C VAL A 65 6.67 43.79 17.15
N ALA A 66 7.96 43.50 17.26
CA ALA A 66 8.51 42.19 16.89
C ALA A 66 7.93 41.06 17.77
N GLU A 67 7.76 41.28 19.07
CA GLU A 67 7.14 40.30 19.97
C GLU A 67 5.67 40.02 19.60
N HIS A 68 4.91 41.04 19.22
CA HIS A 68 3.54 40.87 18.74
C HIS A 68 3.48 40.02 17.47
N ILE A 69 4.33 40.35 16.47
CA ILE A 69 4.39 39.62 15.20
C ILE A 69 4.79 38.16 15.42
N ILE A 70 5.75 37.88 16.31
CA ILE A 70 6.17 36.50 16.62
C ILE A 70 5.03 35.71 17.27
N SER A 71 4.26 36.34 18.17
CA SER A 71 3.10 35.72 18.80
C SER A 71 2.04 35.32 17.77
N GLU A 72 1.75 36.22 16.82
CA GLU A 72 0.85 35.95 15.69
C GLU A 72 1.39 34.84 14.78
N ALA A 73 2.65 34.93 14.36
CA ALA A 73 3.29 33.93 13.52
C ALA A 73 3.29 32.53 14.17
N LYS A 74 3.53 32.44 15.48
CA LYS A 74 3.44 31.19 16.22
C LYS A 74 2.04 30.60 16.20
N SER A 75 1.01 31.43 16.35
CA SER A 75 -0.39 30.99 16.23
C SER A 75 -0.70 30.44 14.84
N GLU A 76 -0.20 31.10 13.80
CA GLU A 76 -0.41 30.67 12.41
C GLU A 76 0.31 29.36 12.07
N VAL A 77 1.53 29.16 12.57
CA VAL A 77 2.27 27.89 12.44
C VAL A 77 1.49 26.76 13.09
N VAL A 78 0.96 26.95 14.31
CA VAL A 78 0.16 25.92 15.00
C VAL A 78 -1.12 25.59 14.22
N LYS A 79 -1.81 26.59 13.66
CA LYS A 79 -2.99 26.36 12.80
C LYS A 79 -2.63 25.58 11.53
N ALA A 80 -1.51 25.92 10.88
CA ALA A 80 -1.02 25.22 9.69
C ALA A 80 -0.62 23.76 9.99
N GLU A 81 0.02 23.50 11.12
CA GLU A 81 0.33 22.14 11.58
C GLU A 81 -0.92 21.30 11.84
N ALA A 82 -1.93 21.90 12.48
CA ALA A 82 -3.21 21.21 12.71
C ALA A 82 -3.91 20.88 11.39
N ALA A 83 -3.90 21.80 10.43
CA ALA A 83 -4.43 21.57 9.09
C ALA A 83 -3.66 20.45 8.37
N LEU A 84 -2.32 20.49 8.38
CA LEU A 84 -1.47 19.46 7.79
C LEU A 84 -1.77 18.08 8.38
N LYS A 85 -1.92 17.98 9.71
CA LYS A 85 -2.27 16.73 10.39
C LYS A 85 -3.58 16.15 9.85
N ASN A 86 -4.62 16.97 9.71
CA ASN A 86 -5.91 16.53 9.19
C ASN A 86 -5.82 16.04 7.74
N VAL A 87 -5.08 16.75 6.89
CA VAL A 87 -4.86 16.36 5.48
C VAL A 87 -4.11 15.03 5.41
N VAL A 88 -3.06 14.84 6.22
CA VAL A 88 -2.29 13.59 6.28
C VAL A 88 -3.17 12.44 6.76
N THR A 89 -3.98 12.62 7.80
CA THR A 89 -4.92 11.59 8.27
C THR A 89 -5.86 11.15 7.16
N SER A 90 -6.44 12.10 6.42
CA SER A 90 -7.32 11.79 5.28
C SER A 90 -6.60 11.04 4.16
N ALA A 91 -5.35 11.42 3.84
CA ALA A 91 -4.54 10.72 2.84
C ALA A 91 -4.26 9.26 3.23
N VAL A 92 -3.99 9.00 4.52
CA VAL A 92 -3.80 7.65 5.06
C VAL A 92 -5.08 6.82 4.93
N GLU A 93 -6.24 7.39 5.23
CA GLU A 93 -7.53 6.71 5.07
C GLU A 93 -7.82 6.32 3.61
N VAL A 94 -7.56 7.21 2.65
CA VAL A 94 -7.68 6.91 1.21
C VAL A 94 -6.73 5.77 0.82
N SER A 95 -5.47 5.80 1.29
CA SER A 95 -4.48 4.76 1.03
C SER A 95 -4.92 3.39 1.57
N ASN A 96 -5.44 3.33 2.80
CA ASN A 96 -5.94 2.09 3.40
C ASN A 96 -7.13 1.52 2.63
N ARG A 97 -8.06 2.37 2.17
CA ARG A 97 -9.18 1.95 1.30
C ARG A 97 -8.67 1.39 -0.02
N LEU A 98 -7.70 2.05 -0.67
CA LEU A 98 -7.10 1.57 -1.91
C LEU A 98 -6.41 0.20 -1.73
N GLN A 99 -5.68 0.00 -0.64
CA GLN A 99 -5.05 -1.29 -0.32
C GLN A 99 -6.11 -2.40 -0.18
N GLY A 100 -7.21 -2.14 0.53
CA GLY A 100 -8.31 -3.09 0.64
C GLY A 100 -8.90 -3.50 -0.71
N GLU A 101 -9.19 -2.52 -1.56
CA GLU A 101 -9.73 -2.76 -2.91
C GLU A 101 -8.75 -3.52 -3.82
N LEU A 102 -7.44 -3.22 -3.74
CA LEU A 102 -6.41 -3.93 -4.48
C LEU A 102 -6.33 -5.41 -4.08
N VAL A 103 -6.44 -5.72 -2.79
CA VAL A 103 -6.45 -7.10 -2.30
C VAL A 103 -7.68 -7.86 -2.82
N VAL A 104 -8.86 -7.23 -2.79
CA VAL A 104 -10.09 -7.84 -3.34
C VAL A 104 -9.96 -8.08 -4.85
N ALA A 105 -9.46 -7.10 -5.60
CA ALA A 105 -9.27 -7.23 -7.04
C ALA A 105 -8.22 -8.30 -7.40
N ALA A 106 -7.11 -8.37 -6.65
CA ALA A 106 -6.09 -9.39 -6.83
C ALA A 106 -6.65 -10.80 -6.54
N ARG A 107 -7.46 -10.95 -5.49
CA ARG A 107 -8.12 -12.20 -5.14
C ARG A 107 -9.10 -12.65 -6.23
N ALA A 108 -9.99 -11.77 -6.69
CA ALA A 108 -10.93 -12.08 -7.76
C ALA A 108 -10.22 -12.52 -9.05
N LYS A 109 -9.09 -11.87 -9.38
CA LYS A 109 -8.27 -12.26 -10.54
C LYS A 109 -7.58 -13.60 -10.35
N ALA A 110 -7.07 -13.90 -9.16
CA ALA A 110 -6.48 -15.20 -8.85
C ALA A 110 -7.53 -16.33 -8.91
N GLU A 111 -8.73 -16.09 -8.37
CA GLU A 111 -9.84 -17.04 -8.42
C GLU A 111 -10.29 -17.31 -9.87
N ALA A 112 -10.38 -16.28 -10.71
CA ALA A 112 -10.69 -16.43 -12.13
C ALA A 112 -9.63 -17.26 -12.87
N LEU A 113 -8.33 -16.95 -12.68
CA LEU A 113 -7.24 -17.71 -13.30
C LEU A 113 -7.21 -19.18 -12.87
N LEU A 114 -7.44 -19.45 -11.59
CA LEU A 114 -7.52 -20.81 -11.08
C LEU A 114 -8.72 -21.54 -11.66
N SER A 115 -9.89 -20.90 -11.73
CA SER A 115 -11.09 -21.46 -12.36
C SER A 115 -10.85 -21.83 -13.82
N ASP A 116 -10.22 -20.95 -14.60
CA ASP A 116 -9.88 -21.20 -16.00
C ASP A 116 -8.87 -22.35 -16.13
N LEU A 117 -7.84 -22.39 -15.28
CA LEU A 117 -6.86 -23.47 -15.25
C LEU A 117 -7.51 -24.83 -14.92
N PHE A 118 -8.46 -24.86 -13.99
CA PHE A 118 -9.21 -26.07 -13.64
C PHE A 118 -10.16 -26.48 -14.77
N ALA A 119 -10.83 -25.53 -15.43
CA ALA A 119 -11.71 -25.81 -16.57
C ALA A 119 -10.93 -26.42 -17.75
N ASP A 120 -9.76 -25.87 -18.07
CA ASP A 120 -8.87 -26.39 -19.13
C ASP A 120 -8.32 -27.77 -18.78
N LYS A 121 -7.89 -27.98 -17.53
CA LYS A 121 -7.41 -29.29 -17.07
C LYS A 121 -8.52 -30.34 -17.12
N HIS A 122 -9.75 -29.98 -16.72
CA HIS A 122 -10.90 -30.87 -16.78
C HIS A 122 -11.29 -31.20 -18.22
N GLN A 123 -11.35 -30.20 -19.12
CA GLN A 123 -11.58 -30.47 -20.56
C GLN A 123 -10.49 -31.37 -21.16
N ASN A 124 -9.22 -31.16 -20.81
CA ASN A 124 -8.14 -32.01 -21.29
C ASN A 124 -8.25 -33.43 -20.76
N MET A 125 -8.60 -33.62 -19.47
CA MET A 125 -8.89 -34.94 -18.92
C MET A 125 -10.09 -35.60 -19.62
N VAL A 126 -11.19 -34.88 -19.85
CA VAL A 126 -12.37 -35.41 -20.55
C VAL A 126 -12.04 -35.78 -22.00
N LYS A 127 -11.26 -34.96 -22.72
CA LYS A 127 -10.78 -35.29 -24.08
C LYS A 127 -9.88 -36.52 -24.09
N HIS A 128 -8.97 -36.65 -23.11
CA HIS A 128 -8.08 -37.79 -22.98
C HIS A 128 -8.86 -39.07 -22.62
N HIS A 129 -9.90 -38.96 -21.79
CA HIS A 129 -10.78 -40.06 -21.42
C HIS A 129 -11.72 -40.47 -22.57
N ALA A 130 -12.26 -39.49 -23.31
CA ALA A 130 -13.03 -39.70 -24.54
C ALA A 130 -12.18 -40.34 -25.66
N GLY A 131 -10.90 -39.97 -25.76
CA GLY A 131 -9.93 -40.59 -26.65
C GLY A 131 -9.63 -42.05 -26.29
N MET A 132 -9.52 -42.37 -25.00
CA MET A 132 -9.39 -43.77 -24.54
C MET A 132 -10.67 -44.58 -24.72
N THR A 133 -11.85 -44.02 -24.49
CA THR A 133 -13.12 -44.75 -24.71
C THR A 133 -13.37 -45.05 -26.18
N LYS A 134 -12.86 -44.23 -27.10
CA LYS A 134 -12.90 -44.50 -28.55
C LYS A 134 -11.97 -45.66 -28.97
N ILE A 135 -10.89 -45.91 -28.24
CA ILE A 135 -9.99 -47.07 -28.45
C ILE A 135 -10.62 -48.37 -27.92
N VAL A 136 -11.50 -48.29 -26.90
CA VAL A 136 -12.17 -49.46 -26.30
C VAL A 136 -13.45 -49.85 -27.07
N THR A 137 -14.01 -48.98 -27.92
CA THR A 137 -15.26 -49.21 -28.65
C THR A 137 -15.11 -49.70 -30.08
N ASP A 138 -13.89 -49.79 -30.64
CA ASP A 138 -13.60 -50.68 -31.78
C ASP A 138 -13.50 -52.14 -31.28
N SER A 139 -14.56 -52.59 -30.62
CA SER A 139 -14.69 -53.83 -29.87
C SER A 139 -14.97 -55.05 -30.78
N ALA A 140 -14.37 -55.09 -31.97
CA ALA A 140 -14.33 -56.30 -32.79
C ALA A 140 -13.13 -57.21 -32.46
N SER A 141 -12.18 -56.74 -31.63
CA SER A 141 -10.94 -57.46 -31.31
C SER A 141 -10.75 -57.82 -29.82
N LEU A 142 -11.71 -57.50 -28.95
CA LEU A 142 -11.59 -57.63 -27.50
C LEU A 142 -11.49 -59.05 -26.90
N PRO A 143 -11.91 -60.16 -27.56
CA PRO A 143 -11.78 -61.49 -26.93
C PRO A 143 -10.33 -62.01 -26.81
N SER A 144 -9.33 -61.41 -27.48
CA SER A 144 -7.95 -61.91 -27.48
C SER A 144 -7.03 -61.26 -26.42
N LEU A 145 -7.53 -60.30 -25.64
CA LEU A 145 -6.75 -59.57 -24.63
C LEU A 145 -6.78 -60.19 -23.22
N PHE A 146 -7.49 -61.30 -23.00
CA PHE A 146 -7.66 -61.91 -21.67
C PHE A 146 -6.80 -63.15 -21.40
N LEU A 147 -5.64 -63.27 -22.03
CA LEU A 147 -4.71 -64.37 -21.74
C LEU A 147 -3.26 -63.87 -21.78
N ASN A 148 -2.76 -63.31 -20.68
CA ASN A 148 -1.37 -63.47 -20.26
C ASN A 148 -1.13 -62.84 -18.87
N ASP A 149 -0.56 -63.63 -17.96
CA ASP A 149 -0.27 -63.28 -16.55
C ASP A 149 0.60 -62.02 -16.38
N ARG A 150 1.39 -61.65 -17.40
CA ARG A 150 2.18 -60.42 -17.44
C ARG A 150 1.35 -59.12 -17.36
N GLN A 151 0.08 -59.15 -17.75
CA GLN A 151 -0.80 -57.96 -17.68
C GLN A 151 -1.47 -57.79 -16.31
N ALA A 152 -1.63 -58.87 -15.54
CA ALA A 152 -2.11 -58.79 -14.16
C ALA A 152 -1.08 -58.08 -13.26
N ASP A 153 0.22 -58.38 -13.43
CA ASP A 153 1.32 -57.68 -12.74
C ASP A 153 1.39 -56.18 -13.11
N LEU A 154 0.99 -55.84 -14.34
CA LEU A 154 0.98 -54.46 -14.84
C LEU A 154 -0.19 -53.67 -14.26
N ILE A 155 -1.36 -54.29 -14.11
CA ILE A 155 -2.52 -53.70 -13.44
C ILE A 155 -2.26 -53.57 -11.92
N GLU A 156 -1.61 -54.56 -11.31
CA GLU A 156 -1.21 -54.49 -9.90
C GLU A 156 -0.14 -53.41 -9.67
N GLY A 157 0.82 -53.25 -10.60
CA GLY A 157 1.82 -52.18 -10.58
C GLY A 157 1.20 -50.78 -10.75
N VAL A 158 0.17 -50.65 -11.58
CA VAL A 158 -0.59 -49.39 -11.75
C VAL A 158 -1.42 -49.09 -10.50
N ALA A 159 -2.06 -50.09 -9.89
CA ALA A 159 -2.82 -49.92 -8.65
C ALA A 159 -1.91 -49.52 -7.46
N ARG A 160 -0.71 -50.10 -7.33
CA ARG A 160 0.28 -49.69 -6.32
C ARG A 160 0.79 -48.27 -6.54
N ASN A 161 1.06 -47.86 -7.78
CA ASN A 161 1.48 -46.47 -8.07
C ASN A 161 0.37 -45.45 -7.82
N PHE A 162 -0.90 -45.81 -8.07
CA PHE A 162 -2.04 -44.97 -7.75
C PHE A 162 -2.27 -44.86 -6.23
N ALA A 163 -2.06 -45.93 -5.48
CA ALA A 163 -2.15 -45.93 -4.01
C ALA A 163 -1.03 -45.07 -3.37
N ILE A 164 0.21 -45.16 -3.88
CA ILE A 164 1.34 -44.34 -3.42
C ILE A 164 1.08 -42.85 -3.67
N THR A 165 0.50 -42.48 -4.82
CA THR A 165 0.19 -41.08 -5.13
C THR A 165 -0.96 -40.51 -4.30
N SER A 166 -1.93 -41.32 -3.87
CA SER A 166 -2.95 -40.89 -2.90
C SER A 166 -2.38 -40.67 -1.50
N ALA A 167 -1.41 -41.49 -1.05
CA ALA A 167 -0.74 -41.28 0.23
C ALA A 167 0.09 -39.98 0.21
N SER A 168 0.81 -39.69 -0.89
CA SER A 168 1.54 -38.43 -1.06
C SER A 168 0.64 -37.19 -1.11
N LEU A 169 -0.59 -37.31 -1.62
CA LEU A 169 -1.58 -36.23 -1.63
C LEU A 169 -2.18 -35.97 -0.24
N ILE A 170 -2.40 -37.03 0.56
CA ILE A 170 -2.84 -36.90 1.95
C ILE A 170 -1.72 -36.31 2.82
N GLU A 171 -0.47 -36.73 2.60
CA GLU A 171 0.70 -36.22 3.33
C GLU A 171 1.03 -34.75 2.98
N PHE A 172 0.78 -34.34 1.72
CA PHE A 172 0.86 -32.94 1.30
C PHE A 172 -0.27 -32.11 1.92
N ALA A 173 -1.51 -32.60 1.92
CA ALA A 173 -2.64 -31.90 2.55
C ALA A 173 -2.45 -31.73 4.08
N ALA A 174 -1.86 -32.72 4.76
CA ALA A 174 -1.56 -32.66 6.19
C ALA A 174 -0.40 -31.71 6.55
N LYS A 175 0.50 -31.39 5.60
CA LYS A 175 1.59 -30.41 5.78
C LYS A 175 1.18 -28.96 5.46
N VAL A 176 0.06 -28.78 4.78
CA VAL A 176 -0.45 -27.47 4.34
C VAL A 176 -1.51 -26.90 5.33
N SER A 177 -1.96 -27.68 6.31
CA SER A 177 -2.76 -27.20 7.48
C SER A 177 -1.89 -26.93 8.69
#